data_AF-A0A1V9DJM7-F1
#
_entry.id   AF-A0A1V9DJM7-F1
#
_cell.length_a   1.000
_cell.length_b   1.000
_cell.length_c   1.000
_cell.angle_alpha   90.00
_cell.angle_beta   90.00
_cell.angle_gamma   90.00
#
_symmetry.space_group_name_H-M   'P 1'
#
loop_
_entity.id
_entity.type
_entity.pdbx_description
1 polymer ?
#
loop_
_entity_poly.entity_id
_entity_poly.type
_entity_poly.pdbx_seq_one_letter_code
_entity_poly.pdbx_strand_id
1 'polypeptide(L)'
;MQNREVAAKVIETLFDVAEKLYASMDMTDACLQEGKISKEEADAYRTALMNLLEEMDHAIVSPIFGIHSDLRPTCCCCTESEQDEAGLQP
;
A
#
# COMPACT_ATOMS: atom_id res chain seq x y z
N MET A 1 -20.25 -3.56 -12.67
CA MET A 1 -18.86 -3.24 -13.07
C MET A 1 -18.19 -4.53 -13.50
N GLN A 2 -17.70 -4.61 -14.75
CA GLN A 2 -16.99 -5.81 -15.22
C GLN A 2 -15.66 -5.92 -14.46
N ASN A 3 -15.31 -7.13 -14.00
CA ASN A 3 -14.01 -7.48 -13.40
C ASN A 3 -13.59 -6.80 -12.08
N ARG A 4 -14.52 -6.16 -11.35
CA ARG A 4 -14.24 -5.58 -10.00
C ARG A 4 -13.66 -6.60 -9.02
N GLU A 5 -14.18 -7.82 -9.02
CA GLU A 5 -13.70 -8.90 -8.16
C GLU A 5 -12.23 -9.24 -8.45
N VAL A 6 -11.85 -9.26 -9.73
CA VAL A 6 -10.46 -9.47 -10.15
C VAL A 6 -9.59 -8.32 -9.66
N ALA A 7 -10.02 -7.07 -9.84
CA ALA A 7 -9.30 -5.90 -9.35
C ALA A 7 -9.08 -5.92 -7.83
N ALA A 8 -10.12 -6.27 -7.06
CA ALA A 8 -10.02 -6.44 -5.62
C ALA A 8 -9.02 -7.53 -5.25
N LYS A 9 -9.03 -8.67 -5.96
CA LYS A 9 -8.09 -9.75 -5.68
C LYS A 9 -6.64 -9.38 -6.00
N VAL A 10 -6.41 -8.61 -7.07
CA VAL A 10 -5.08 -8.08 -7.41
C VAL A 10 -4.58 -7.14 -6.31
N ILE A 11 -5.41 -6.19 -5.85
CA ILE A 11 -5.03 -5.28 -4.75
C ILE A 11 -4.70 -6.05 -3.47
N GLU A 12 -5.56 -6.99 -3.06
CA GLU A 12 -5.33 -7.83 -1.87
C GLU A 12 -3.98 -8.57 -1.97
N THR A 13 -3.70 -9.18 -3.12
CA THR A 13 -2.44 -9.90 -3.36
C THR A 13 -1.23 -8.97 -3.28
N LEU A 14 -1.34 -7.75 -3.82
CA LEU A 14 -0.24 -6.79 -3.76
C LEU A 14 -0.01 -6.27 -2.34
N PHE A 15 -1.06 -6.14 -1.53
CA PHE A 15 -0.93 -5.81 -0.11
C PHE A 15 -0.24 -6.93 0.68
N ASP A 16 -0.57 -8.20 0.41
CA ASP A 16 0.14 -9.34 1.02
C ASP A 16 1.63 -9.35 0.63
N VAL A 17 1.94 -8.99 -0.62
CA VAL A 17 3.34 -8.87 -1.07
C VAL A 17 4.02 -7.70 -0.36
N ALA A 18 3.38 -6.54 -0.26
CA ALA A 18 3.92 -5.37 0.43
C ALA A 18 4.23 -5.68 1.90
N GLU A 19 3.32 -6.37 2.62
CA GLU A 19 3.55 -6.81 4.00
C GLU A 19 4.83 -7.67 4.12
N LYS A 20 5.04 -8.60 3.20
CA LYS A 20 6.25 -9.44 3.18
C LYS A 20 7.52 -8.66 2.84
N LEU A 21 7.42 -7.64 1.99
CA LEU A 21 8.54 -6.75 1.69
C LEU A 21 8.93 -5.93 2.93
N TYR A 22 7.95 -5.43 3.69
CA TYR A 22 8.21 -4.75 4.96
C TYR A 22 8.86 -5.69 5.99
N ALA A 23 8.35 -6.90 6.16
CA ALA A 23 8.98 -7.90 7.02
C ALA A 23 10.44 -8.21 6.60
N SER A 24 10.74 -8.14 5.30
CA SER A 24 12.12 -8.30 4.80
C SER A 24 13.01 -7.09 5.10
N MET A 25 12.45 -5.89 5.14
CA MET A 25 13.16 -4.69 5.63
C MET A 25 13.47 -4.82 7.12
N ASP A 26 12.51 -5.25 7.94
CA ASP A 26 12.72 -5.47 9.37
C ASP A 26 13.83 -6.51 9.63
N MET A 27 13.85 -7.59 8.85
CA MET A 27 14.92 -8.58 8.90
C MET A 27 16.28 -8.00 8.50
N THR A 28 16.30 -7.12 7.49
CA THR A 28 17.53 -6.41 7.08
C THR A 28 18.07 -5.55 8.22
N ASP A 29 17.19 -4.83 8.92
CA ASP A 29 17.54 -4.01 10.08
C ASP A 29 18.08 -4.86 11.23
N ALA A 30 17.43 -5.98 11.53
CA ALA A 30 17.91 -6.93 12.54
C ALA A 30 19.30 -7.49 12.20
N CYS A 31 19.52 -7.92 10.95
CA CYS A 31 20.82 -8.41 10.49
C CYS A 31 21.92 -7.34 10.59
N LEU A 32 21.60 -6.08 10.29
CA LEU A 32 22.54 -4.97 10.43
C LEU A 32 22.90 -4.75 11.91
N GLN A 33 21.90 -4.75 12.81
CA GLN A 33 22.11 -4.59 14.25
C GLN A 33 22.95 -5.72 14.85
N GLU A 34 22.78 -6.95 14.35
CA GLU A 34 23.58 -8.11 14.74
C GLU A 34 24.97 -8.14 14.09
N GLY A 35 25.30 -7.18 13.22
CA GLY A 35 26.57 -7.11 12.50
C GLY A 35 26.76 -8.22 11.47
N LYS A 36 25.66 -8.87 11.02
CA LYS A 36 25.67 -9.93 10.00
C LYS A 36 25.84 -9.38 8.58
N ILE A 37 25.48 -8.12 8.37
CA ILE A 37 25.66 -7.39 7.11
C ILE A 37 26.25 -6.01 7.39
N SER A 38 26.92 -5.44 6.39
CA SER A 38 27.40 -4.06 6.43
C SER A 38 26.27 -3.05 6.29
N LYS A 39 26.55 -1.78 6.62
CA LYS A 39 25.62 -0.68 6.41
C LYS A 39 25.33 -0.49 4.92
N GLU A 40 26.35 -0.56 4.08
CA GLU A 40 26.23 -0.42 2.63
C GLU A 40 25.34 -1.51 2.03
N GLU A 41 25.47 -2.76 2.49
CA GLU A 41 24.57 -3.86 2.08
C GLU A 41 23.12 -3.60 2.51
N ALA A 42 22.92 -3.20 3.77
CA ALA A 42 21.59 -2.91 4.29
C ALA A 42 20.92 -1.76 3.53
N ASP A 43 21.65 -0.68 3.24
CA ASP A 43 21.15 0.47 2.49
C ASP A 43 20.80 0.10 1.05
N ALA A 44 21.59 -0.76 0.40
CA ALA A 44 21.29 -1.29 -0.92
C ALA A 44 20.00 -2.13 -0.93
N TYR A 45 19.81 -3.00 0.07
CA TYR A 45 18.60 -3.83 0.17
C TYR A 45 17.34 -2.98 0.44
N ARG A 46 17.42 -2.03 1.37
CA ARG A 46 16.30 -1.10 1.64
C ARG A 46 15.92 -0.30 0.40
N THR A 47 16.91 0.23 -0.31
CA THR A 47 16.67 0.98 -1.56
C THR A 47 15.99 0.12 -2.61
N ALA A 48 16.45 -1.12 -2.81
CA ALA A 48 15.84 -2.03 -3.77
C ALA A 48 14.38 -2.38 -3.42
N LEU A 49 14.10 -2.66 -2.14
CA LEU A 49 12.76 -2.97 -1.67
C LEU A 49 11.80 -1.76 -1.77
N MET A 50 12.28 -0.56 -1.43
CA MET A 50 11.51 0.68 -1.57
C MET A 50 11.17 0.97 -3.03
N ASN A 51 12.13 0.85 -3.95
CA ASN A 51 11.88 1.04 -5.38
C ASN A 51 10.83 0.04 -5.91
N LEU A 52 10.83 -1.20 -5.43
CA LEU A 52 9.82 -2.18 -5.80
C LEU A 52 8.42 -1.80 -5.30
N LEU A 53 8.30 -1.30 -4.07
CA LEU A 53 7.03 -0.82 -3.52
C LEU A 53 6.48 0.38 -4.32
N GLU A 54 7.35 1.33 -4.68
CA GLU A 54 6.98 2.48 -5.53
C GLU A 54 6.49 2.03 -6.91
N GLU A 55 7.19 1.08 -7.55
CA GLU A 55 6.78 0.53 -8.84
C GLU A 55 5.44 -0.22 -8.73
N MET A 56 5.23 -1.01 -7.68
CA MET A 56 3.95 -1.70 -7.43
C MET A 56 2.80 -0.69 -7.31
N ASP A 57 3.02 0.40 -6.58
CA ASP A 57 2.01 1.45 -6.42
C ASP A 57 1.68 2.14 -7.75
N HIS A 58 2.70 2.67 -8.43
CA HIS A 58 2.51 3.44 -9.66
C HIS A 58 2.04 2.60 -10.85
N ALA A 59 2.58 1.39 -11.03
CA ALA A 59 2.31 0.58 -12.21
C ALA A 59 1.03 -0.24 -12.10
N ILE A 60 0.57 -0.57 -10.88
CA ILE A 60 -0.55 -1.50 -10.69
C ILE A 60 -1.65 -0.91 -9.79
N VAL A 61 -1.32 -0.52 -8.55
CA VAL A 61 -2.33 -0.12 -7.57
C VAL A 61 -3.05 1.18 -7.99
N SER A 62 -2.28 2.22 -8.31
CA SER A 62 -2.80 3.53 -8.73
C SER A 62 -3.71 3.44 -9.98
N PRO A 63 -3.33 2.72 -11.06
CA PRO A 63 -4.22 2.47 -12.19
C PRO A 63 -5.51 1.73 -11.83
N ILE A 64 -5.43 0.69 -10.99
CA ILE A 64 -6.62 -0.05 -10.56
C ILE A 64 -7.56 0.86 -9.79
N PHE A 65 -7.04 1.70 -8.89
CA PHE A 65 -7.84 2.68 -8.17
C PHE A 65 -8.37 3.83 -9.04
N GLY A 66 -7.79 4.06 -10.23
CA GLY A 66 -8.34 4.96 -11.24
C GLY A 66 -9.59 4.36 -11.93
N ILE A 67 -9.60 3.04 -12.13
CA ILE A 67 -10.73 2.31 -12.76
C ILE A 67 -11.81 1.96 -11.71
N HIS A 68 -11.40 1.57 -10.51
CA HIS A 68 -12.23 1.12 -9.40
C HIS A 68 -11.95 1.99 -8.17
N SER A 69 -12.41 3.24 -8.21
CA SER A 69 -12.22 4.19 -7.10
C SER A 69 -12.91 3.74 -5.80
N ASP A 70 -13.96 2.91 -5.90
CA ASP A 70 -14.67 2.32 -4.78
C ASP A 70 -13.84 1.29 -3.99
N LEU A 71 -12.72 0.81 -4.56
CA LEU A 71 -11.78 -0.07 -3.86
C LEU A 71 -10.75 0.70 -3.04
N ARG A 72 -10.66 2.04 -3.16
CA ARG A 72 -9.73 2.82 -2.35
C ARG A 72 -10.10 2.67 -0.87
N PRO A 73 -9.13 2.43 0.02
CA PRO A 73 -9.38 2.41 1.46
C PRO A 73 -10.04 3.73 1.87
N THR A 74 -11.16 3.62 2.58
CA THR A 74 -11.82 4.79 3.14
C THR A 74 -10.94 5.32 4.27
N CYS A 75 -10.52 6.57 4.18
CA CYS A 75 -9.83 7.21 5.28
C CYS A 75 -10.79 7.30 6.47
N CYS A 76 -10.40 6.77 7.64
CA CYS A 76 -11.19 6.85 8.88
C CYS A 76 -11.50 8.30 9.29
N CYS A 77 -10.79 9.29 8.75
CA CYS A 77 -11.00 10.71 9.02
C CYS A 77 -11.94 11.42 8.03
N CYS A 78 -12.42 10.74 6.98
CA CYS A 78 -13.22 11.36 5.91
C CYS A 78 -14.69 10.92 5.91
N THR A 79 -15.09 10.05 6.82
CA THR A 79 -16.43 9.43 6.84
C THR A 79 -17.48 10.30 7.56
N GLU A 80 -17.08 11.35 8.28
CA GLU A 80 -17.99 12.18 9.09
C GLU A 80 -18.60 13.38 8.34
N SER A 81 -18.17 13.67 7.10
CA SER A 81 -18.54 14.93 6.42
C SER A 81 -19.80 14.88 5.54
N GLU A 82 -20.47 13.73 5.41
CA GLU A 82 -21.61 13.56 4.48
C GLU A 82 -22.96 13.28 5.17
N GLN A 83 -23.05 13.41 6.49
CA GLN A 83 -24.31 13.23 7.25
C GLN A 83 -24.64 14.44 8.13
N ASP A 84 -24.75 15.63 7.53
CA ASP A 84 -25.41 16.77 8.21
C ASP A 84 -26.12 17.74 7.24
N GLU A 85 -26.74 17.19 6.20
CA GLU A 85 -27.68 17.94 5.34
C GLU A 85 -29.07 17.25 5.38
N ALA A 86 -29.52 16.92 6.59
CA ALA A 86 -30.91 16.57 6.85
C ALA A 86 -31.64 17.76 7.47
N GLY A 87 -32.24 18.58 6.62
CA GLY A 87 -33.41 19.38 6.98
C GLY A 87 -33.16 20.81 7.44
N LEU A 88 -33.03 21.73 6.50
CA LEU A 88 -33.60 23.06 6.64
C LEU A 88 -34.00 23.59 5.25
N GLN A 89 -35.23 23.29 4.83
CA GLN A 89 -35.94 24.08 3.82
C GLN A 89 -36.88 25.06 4.54
N PRO A 90 -37.09 26.27 3.97
CA PRO A 90 -37.52 27.48 4.67
C PRO A 90 -38.94 27.42 5.27
#